data_AF-A0A352SA20-F1
#
_entry.id   AF-A0A352SA20-F1
#
_cell.length_a   1.000
_cell.length_b   1.000
_cell.length_c   1.000
_cell.angle_alpha   90.00
_cell.angle_beta   90.00
_cell.angle_gamma   90.00
#
_symmetry.space_group_name_H-M   'P 1'
#
loop_
_entity.id
_entity.type
_entity.pdbx_description
1 polymer ?
#
loop_
_entity_poly.entity_id
_entity_poly.type
_entity_poly.pdbx_seq_one_letter_code
_entity_poly.pdbx_strand_id
1 'polypeptide(L)' 'MLAIAGTLLATGATAHAQSSVTLYGVADAGIEYLNHVPNAARQSSSLVRMTSGNIAGSRWGLRGVEDLGGGLKGVFLL' A
#
# COMPACT_ATOMS: atom_id res chain seq x y z
N MET A 1 52.89 8.27 -32.45
CA MET A 1 51.49 8.00 -32.81
C MET A 1 50.82 7.41 -31.57
N LEU A 2 49.83 8.13 -31.07
CA LEU A 2 49.25 8.06 -29.74
C LEU A 2 48.59 6.69 -29.46
N ALA A 3 49.03 6.02 -28.40
CA ALA A 3 48.34 4.86 -27.84
C ALA A 3 47.86 5.24 -26.44
N ILE A 4 46.54 5.36 -26.26
CA ILE A 4 45.76 5.00 -25.06
C ILE A 4 44.32 4.88 -25.59
N ALA A 5 43.92 3.66 -25.94
CA ALA A 5 42.52 3.33 -26.12
C ALA A 5 41.91 3.27 -24.72
N GLY A 6 41.16 4.31 -24.35
CA GLY A 6 40.46 4.37 -23.07
C GLY A 6 39.38 3.29 -23.04
N THR A 7 39.64 2.19 -22.35
CA THR A 7 38.64 1.18 -22.02
C THR A 7 37.64 1.83 -21.06
N LEU A 8 36.46 2.20 -21.57
CA LEU A 8 35.33 2.59 -20.74
C LEU A 8 34.84 1.32 -20.04
N LEU A 9 35.44 1.01 -18.88
CA LEU A 9 34.90 0.04 -17.94
C LEU A 9 33.55 0.58 -17.49
N ALA A 10 32.48 0.18 -18.18
CA ALA A 10 31.14 0.23 -17.66
C ALA A 10 31.08 -0.72 -16.46
N THR A 11 31.58 -0.26 -15.32
CA THR A 11 31.22 -0.82 -14.03
C THR A 11 29.71 -0.64 -13.95
N GLY A 12 28.96 -1.71 -14.25
CA GLY A 12 27.58 -1.80 -13.84
C GLY A 12 27.59 -1.60 -12.34
N ALA A 13 27.36 -0.36 -11.92
CA ALA A 13 27.04 -0.06 -10.55
C ALA A 13 25.82 -0.93 -10.27
N THR A 14 26.02 -1.98 -9.49
CA THR A 14 24.91 -2.59 -8.79
C THR A 14 24.35 -1.46 -7.94
N ALA A 15 23.35 -0.77 -8.47
CA ALA A 15 22.62 0.24 -7.75
C ALA A 15 21.93 -0.52 -6.61
N HIS A 16 22.64 -0.67 -5.49
CA HIS A 16 22.04 -0.92 -4.20
C HIS A 16 21.38 0.39 -3.78
N ALA A 17 20.39 0.83 -4.58
CA ALA A 17 19.44 1.82 -4.15
C ALA A 17 18.93 1.36 -2.80
N GLN A 18 18.98 2.22 -1.78
CA GLN A 18 18.36 1.92 -0.50
C GLN A 18 16.84 2.00 -0.68
N SER A 19 16.29 0.97 -1.34
CA SER A 19 14.89 0.85 -1.66
C SER A 19 14.15 0.46 -0.39
N SER A 20 13.14 1.23 -0.03
CA SER A 20 12.24 0.88 1.07
C SER A 20 10.88 0.52 0.51
N VAL A 21 10.35 -0.62 0.96
CA VAL A 21 8.95 -1.00 0.74
C VAL A 21 8.28 -1.04 2.10
N THR A 22 7.18 -0.31 2.22
CA THR A 22 6.34 -0.29 3.42
C THR A 22 5.03 -0.97 3.09
N LEU A 23 4.73 -2.05 3.79
CA LEU A 23 3.37 -2.56 3.93
C LEU A 23 2.61 -1.68 4.93
N TYR A 24 1.47 -1.16 4.51
CA TYR A 24 0.63 -0.31 5.33
C TYR A 24 -0.84 -0.71 5.18
N GLY A 25 -1.67 -0.30 6.12
CA GLY A 25 -3.10 -0.60 6.07
C GLY A 25 -3.85 -0.16 7.31
N VAL A 26 -5.16 -0.36 7.25
CA VAL A 26 -6.11 -0.16 8.36
C VAL A 26 -6.98 -1.40 8.43
N ALA A 27 -7.15 -1.92 9.64
CA ALA A 27 -8.15 -2.95 9.94
C ALA A 27 -9.25 -2.32 10.80
N ASP A 28 -10.47 -2.36 10.29
CA ASP A 28 -11.68 -1.93 10.98
C ASP A 28 -12.60 -3.12 11.16
N ALA A 29 -13.01 -3.34 12.40
CA ALA A 29 -13.98 -4.35 12.78
C ALA A 29 -14.75 -3.84 13.99
N GLY A 30 -16.08 -3.98 13.95
CA GLY A 30 -16.96 -3.56 15.02
C GLY A 30 -18.17 -4.45 15.16
N ILE A 31 -18.75 -4.47 16.35
CA ILE A 31 -20.09 -5.01 16.59
C ILE A 31 -21.08 -3.87 16.42
N GLU A 32 -22.13 -4.12 15.65
CA GLU A 32 -23.17 -3.15 15.31
C GLU A 32 -24.52 -3.65 15.79
N TYR A 33 -25.29 -2.77 16.42
CA TYR A 33 -26.69 -2.98 16.75
C TYR A 33 -27.53 -2.01 15.92
N LEU A 34 -28.36 -2.55 15.02
CA LEU A 34 -29.39 -1.78 14.33
C LEU A 34 -30.76 -2.10 14.91
N ASN A 35 -31.55 -1.06 15.12
CA ASN A 35 -32.99 -1.17 15.39
C ASN A 35 -33.80 -0.76 14.16
N HIS A 36 -35.09 -1.12 14.15
CA HIS A 36 -36.03 -0.81 13.07
C HIS A 36 -35.68 -1.40 11.70
N VAL A 37 -34.96 -2.53 11.67
CA VAL A 37 -34.65 -3.26 10.44
C VAL A 37 -35.88 -4.09 10.05
N PRO A 38 -36.38 -4.01 8.80
CA PRO A 38 -37.54 -4.81 8.38
C PRO A 38 -37.19 -6.30 8.31
N ASN A 39 -38.01 -7.12 8.96
CA ASN A 39 -37.93 -8.58 8.85
C ASN A 39 -38.62 -9.10 7.57
N ALA A 40 -38.62 -10.41 7.35
CA ALA A 40 -39.25 -11.04 6.18
C ALA A 40 -40.77 -10.73 6.06
N ALA A 41 -41.44 -10.46 7.17
CA ALA A 41 -42.85 -10.07 7.23
C ALA A 41 -43.07 -8.54 7.16
N ARG A 42 -42.03 -7.75 6.84
CA ARG A 42 -42.02 -6.28 6.80
C ARG A 42 -42.32 -5.60 8.16
N GLN A 43 -42.11 -6.30 9.27
CA GLN A 43 -42.24 -5.74 10.60
C GLN A 43 -40.88 -5.25 11.12
N SER A 44 -40.91 -4.26 12.02
CA SER A 44 -39.72 -3.73 12.70
C SER A 44 -39.05 -4.80 13.56
N SER A 45 -37.73 -4.93 13.44
CA SER A 45 -36.88 -5.84 14.22
C SER A 45 -35.55 -5.19 14.57
N SER A 46 -34.77 -5.85 15.43
CA SER A 46 -33.36 -5.52 15.69
C SER A 46 -32.41 -6.54 15.05
N LEU A 47 -31.17 -6.11 14.83
CA LEU A 47 -30.08 -6.92 14.28
C LEU A 47 -28.79 -6.60 15.03
N VAL A 48 -28.09 -7.65 15.50
CA VAL A 48 -26.71 -7.56 15.98
C VAL A 48 -25.83 -8.27 14.97
N ARG A 49 -24.78 -7.59 14.49
CA ARG A 49 -23.83 -8.20 13.55
C ARG A 49 -22.41 -7.69 13.80
N MET A 50 -21.43 -8.49 13.38
CA MET A 50 -20.08 -7.98 13.15
C MET A 50 -20.05 -7.33 11.77
N THR A 51 -19.43 -6.17 11.68
CA THR A 51 -19.28 -5.40 10.46
C THR A 51 -17.90 -4.75 10.41
N SER A 52 -17.52 -4.21 9.27
CA SER A 52 -16.31 -3.41 9.07
C SER A 52 -16.66 -2.12 8.34
N GLY A 53 -15.74 -1.16 8.38
CA GLY A 53 -15.90 0.10 7.67
C GLY A 53 -16.70 1.16 8.43
N ASN A 54 -16.96 0.97 9.72
CA ASN A 54 -17.77 1.90 10.51
C ASN A 54 -17.01 3.20 10.83
N ILE A 55 -15.70 3.11 11.09
CA ILE A 55 -14.84 4.27 11.34
C ILE A 55 -14.00 4.54 10.10
N ALA A 56 -13.42 3.49 9.52
CA ALA A 56 -12.67 3.57 8.27
C ALA A 56 -12.78 2.26 7.48
N GLY A 57 -12.85 2.36 6.15
CA GLY A 57 -12.79 1.17 5.29
C GLY A 57 -11.48 0.39 5.49
N SER A 58 -11.59 -0.91 5.77
CA SER A 58 -10.45 -1.83 5.87
C SER A 58 -9.70 -1.90 4.54
N ARG A 59 -8.38 -1.73 4.60
CA ARG A 59 -7.51 -1.70 3.41
C ARG A 59 -6.08 -2.06 3.76
N TRP A 60 -5.35 -2.54 2.78
CA TRP A 60 -3.91 -2.70 2.83
C TRP A 60 -3.31 -2.20 1.53
N GLY A 61 -2.03 -1.83 1.57
CA GLY A 61 -1.32 -1.32 0.41
C GLY A 61 0.18 -1.43 0.59
N LEU A 62 0.89 -1.20 -0.52
CA LEU A 62 2.34 -1.15 -0.55
C LEU A 62 2.75 0.23 -1.05
N ARG A 63 3.66 0.87 -0.34
CA ARG A 63 4.31 2.09 -0.82
C ARG A 63 5.81 1.93 -0.78
N GLY A 64 6.50 2.57 -1.69
CA GLY A 64 7.95 2.54 -1.67
C GLY A 64 8.59 3.66 -2.45
N VAL A 65 9.88 3.83 -2.15
CA VAL A 65 10.75 4.78 -2.81
C VAL A 65 12.04 4.06 -3.16
N GLU A 66 12.44 4.18 -4.41
CA GLU A 66 13.69 3.66 -4.96
C GLU A 66 14.58 4.84 -5.35
N ASP A 67 15.82 4.86 -4.87
CA ASP A 67 16.82 5.85 -5.28
C ASP A 67 17.46 5.41 -6.61
N LEU A 68 17.28 6.20 -7.66
CA LEU A 68 17.83 5.92 -8.99
C LEU A 68 19.21 6.56 -9.20
N GLY A 69 19.75 7.25 -8.18
CA GLY A 69 21.02 7.96 -8.21
C GLY A 69 20.88 9.42 -8.67
N GLY A 70 21.89 10.24 -8.36
CA GLY A 70 21.93 11.64 -8.80
C GLY A 70 20.80 12.52 -8.25
N GLY A 71 20.15 12.09 -7.17
CA GLY A 71 18.98 12.77 -6.59
C GLY A 71 17.63 12.38 -7.21
N LEU A 72 17.62 11.50 -8.23
CA LEU A 72 16.40 10.99 -8.87
C LEU A 72 15.80 9.85 -8.05
N LYS A 73 14.47 9.80 -7.95
CA LYS A 73 13.75 8.75 -7.21
C LYS A 73 12.56 8.21 -7.97
N GLY A 74 12.38 6.89 -7.95
CA GLY A 74 11.14 6.21 -8.31
C GLY A 74 10.22 6.13 -7.08
N VAL A 75 8.93 6.39 -7.26
CA VAL A 75 7.93 6.33 -6.19
C VAL A 75 6.74 5.50 -6.66
N PHE A 76 6.26 4.58 -5.82
CA PHE A 76 5.06 3.80 -6.10
C PHE A 76 4.14 3.71 -4.89
N LEU A 77 2.84 3.61 -5.18
CA LEU A 77 1.76 3.47 -4.21
C LEU A 77 0.68 2.56 -4.80
N LEU A 78 0.31 1.54 -4.05
CA LEU A 78 -0.88 0.70 -4.25
C LEU A 78 -1.82 0.83 -3.04
#